data_AF-A0A1Q6V0R6-F1
#
_entry.id   AF-A0A1Q6V0R6-F1
#
_cell.length_a   1.000
_cell.length_b   1.000
_cell.length_c   1.000
_cell.angle_alpha   90.00
_cell.angle_beta   90.00
_cell.angle_gamma   90.00
#
_symmetry.space_group_name_H-M   'P 1'
#
loop_
_entity.id
_entity.type
_entity.pdbx_description
1 polymer ?
#
loop_
_entity_poly.entity_id
_entity_poly.type
_entity_poly.pdbx_seq_one_letter_code
_entity_poly.pdbx_strand_id
1 'polypeptide(L)'
;MKNNYLLIHGSFGSPFSNWIPYLRKEIEDKNLEVYTPDFPIGVGYQNYENWSKLLKTYVDTNIIDENTIIFAHSIAPIFICKFLVENKIRVKRLVLVCGFNNYLGIDKDYDTVNESMYFNNLSDIKNYCSDIVCFYSDNDPYVKYEAEKEFADTITDNHIMISGGGHLNSESGYTEFAELLKYV
;
A
#
# COMPACT_ATOMS: atom_id res chain seq x y z
N MET A 1 -7.94 -21.92 -5.17
CA MET A 1 -8.96 -20.89 -5.46
C MET A 1 -8.34 -19.87 -6.40
N LYS A 2 -9.14 -19.04 -7.07
CA LYS A 2 -8.62 -17.98 -7.94
C LYS A 2 -8.16 -16.82 -7.05
N ASN A 3 -7.06 -16.14 -7.40
CA ASN A 3 -6.65 -14.95 -6.67
C ASN A 3 -7.67 -13.83 -6.90
N ASN A 4 -7.83 -13.00 -5.88
CA ASN A 4 -8.46 -11.70 -5.97
C ASN A 4 -7.43 -10.62 -5.59
N TYR A 5 -7.71 -9.39 -6.00
CA TYR A 5 -6.77 -8.28 -5.92
C TYR A 5 -7.41 -7.11 -5.17
N LEU A 6 -6.61 -6.42 -4.38
CA LEU A 6 -7.01 -5.20 -3.68
C LEU A 6 -6.00 -4.09 -3.97
N LEU A 7 -6.45 -2.94 -4.47
CA LEU A 7 -5.58 -1.79 -4.72
C LEU A 7 -5.96 -0.64 -3.77
N ILE A 8 -5.00 -0.14 -3.02
CA ILE A 8 -5.20 0.87 -1.96
C ILE A 8 -4.39 2.13 -2.27
N HIS A 9 -5.07 3.28 -2.29
CA HIS A 9 -4.47 4.58 -2.55
C HIS A 9 -3.74 5.17 -1.34
N GLY A 10 -2.86 6.14 -1.61
CA GLY A 10 -2.11 6.87 -0.60
C GLY A 10 -2.89 8.00 0.09
N SER A 11 -2.15 8.85 0.80
CA SER A 11 -2.71 9.98 1.53
C SER A 11 -3.38 11.00 0.64
N PHE A 12 -4.57 11.45 1.05
CA PHE A 12 -5.42 12.40 0.33
C PHE A 12 -5.69 12.00 -1.14
N GLY A 13 -5.49 10.73 -1.47
CA GLY A 13 -5.65 10.17 -2.80
C GLY A 13 -7.05 9.65 -3.07
N SER A 14 -7.19 8.88 -4.13
CA SER A 14 -8.44 8.18 -4.47
C SER A 14 -8.13 6.93 -5.30
N PRO A 15 -9.06 5.97 -5.41
CA PRO A 15 -8.89 4.81 -6.28
C PRO A 15 -8.82 5.16 -7.78
N PHE A 16 -9.07 6.42 -8.15
CA PHE A 16 -9.04 6.91 -9.53
C PHE A 16 -7.72 7.61 -9.91
N SER A 17 -6.71 7.56 -9.04
CA SER A 17 -5.46 8.31 -9.19
C SER A 17 -4.24 7.41 -9.42
N ASN A 18 -3.14 8.03 -9.88
CA ASN A 18 -1.87 7.35 -10.14
C ASN A 18 -2.05 6.17 -11.12
N TRP A 19 -1.35 5.07 -10.89
CA TRP A 19 -1.40 3.84 -11.68
C TRP A 19 -2.54 2.90 -11.29
N ILE A 20 -3.38 3.26 -10.30
CA ILE A 20 -4.44 2.38 -9.80
C ILE A 20 -5.49 2.06 -10.87
N PRO A 21 -6.02 3.04 -11.66
CA PRO A 21 -6.98 2.74 -12.73
C PRO A 21 -6.39 1.84 -13.81
N TYR A 22 -5.13 2.10 -14.20
CA TYR A 22 -4.42 1.28 -15.18
C TYR A 22 -4.29 -0.16 -14.68
N LEU A 23 -3.79 -0.36 -13.46
CA LEU A 23 -3.60 -1.70 -12.90
C LEU A 23 -4.94 -2.43 -12.73
N ARG A 24 -5.99 -1.73 -12.29
CA ARG A 24 -7.35 -2.29 -12.19
C ARG A 24 -7.80 -2.84 -13.54
N LYS A 25 -7.71 -2.02 -14.60
CA LYS A 25 -8.11 -2.41 -15.96
C LYS A 25 -7.34 -3.64 -16.43
N GLU A 26 -6.02 -3.67 -16.26
CA GLU A 26 -5.19 -4.80 -16.69
C GLU A 26 -5.49 -6.10 -15.93
N ILE A 27 -5.92 -6.02 -14.67
CA ILE A 27 -6.38 -7.17 -13.88
C ILE A 27 -7.75 -7.65 -14.41
N GLU A 28 -8.69 -6.72 -14.65
CA GLU A 28 -10.03 -7.03 -15.17
C GLU A 28 -9.97 -7.65 -16.57
N ASP A 29 -9.08 -7.18 -17.46
CA ASP A 29 -8.88 -7.72 -18.80
C ASP A 29 -8.39 -9.18 -18.80
N LYS A 30 -7.75 -9.62 -17.70
CA LYS A 30 -7.39 -11.03 -17.44
C LYS A 30 -8.55 -11.84 -16.86
N ASN A 31 -9.75 -11.27 -16.79
CA ASN A 31 -10.93 -11.80 -16.11
C ASN A 31 -10.68 -12.09 -14.62
N LEU A 32 -9.76 -11.39 -13.97
CA LEU A 32 -9.45 -11.54 -12.54
C LEU A 32 -10.30 -10.57 -11.71
N GLU A 33 -10.51 -10.92 -10.44
CA GLU A 33 -11.38 -10.15 -9.55
C GLU A 33 -10.58 -9.08 -8.79
N VAL A 34 -10.96 -7.80 -8.89
CA VAL A 34 -10.23 -6.68 -8.28
C VAL A 34 -11.14 -5.68 -7.58
N TYR A 35 -10.70 -5.28 -6.39
CA TYR A 35 -11.35 -4.32 -5.53
C TYR A 35 -10.45 -3.09 -5.33
N THR A 36 -11.04 -1.92 -5.40
CA THR A 36 -10.34 -0.63 -5.24
C THR A 36 -11.15 0.24 -4.28
N PRO A 37 -11.07 0.00 -2.96
CA PRO A 37 -11.88 0.72 -2.00
C PRO A 37 -11.54 2.21 -2.01
N ASP A 38 -12.57 3.04 -1.87
CA ASP A 38 -12.42 4.47 -1.66
C ASP A 38 -12.35 4.73 -0.16
N PHE A 39 -11.15 4.94 0.37
CA PHE A 39 -10.95 5.14 1.80
C PHE A 39 -11.26 6.59 2.20
N PRO A 40 -11.79 6.83 3.42
CA PRO A 40 -11.99 8.20 3.90
C PRO A 40 -10.70 9.01 3.86
N ILE A 41 -10.75 10.18 3.22
CA ILE A 41 -9.64 11.13 3.12
C ILE A 41 -9.91 12.41 3.90
N GLY A 42 -8.85 13.20 4.13
CA GLY A 42 -8.93 14.46 4.85
C GLY A 42 -8.55 14.34 6.32
N VAL A 43 -8.04 15.43 6.89
CA VAL A 43 -7.60 15.48 8.29
C VAL A 43 -8.77 15.14 9.21
N GLY A 44 -8.52 14.26 10.18
CA GLY A 44 -9.54 13.75 11.10
C GLY A 44 -10.36 12.58 10.56
N TYR A 45 -10.43 12.38 9.25
CA TYR A 45 -11.11 11.24 8.62
C TYR A 45 -10.14 10.15 8.16
N GLN A 46 -9.01 10.55 7.58
CA GLN A 46 -7.96 9.65 7.16
C GLN A 46 -7.10 9.25 8.36
N ASN A 47 -7.51 8.19 9.02
CA ASN A 47 -6.79 7.64 10.17
C ASN A 47 -6.94 6.12 10.20
N TYR A 48 -6.07 5.47 10.98
CA TYR A 48 -6.06 4.01 11.10
C TYR A 48 -7.42 3.43 11.49
N GLU A 49 -8.13 4.03 12.45
CA GLU A 49 -9.40 3.51 12.93
C GLU A 49 -10.47 3.50 11.82
N ASN A 50 -10.60 4.59 11.08
CA ASN A 50 -11.58 4.69 10.00
C ASN A 50 -11.23 3.80 8.81
N TRP A 51 -9.95 3.75 8.43
CA TRP A 51 -9.51 2.85 7.35
C TRP A 51 -9.65 1.38 7.75
N SER A 52 -9.33 1.03 9.00
CA SER A 52 -9.49 -0.31 9.55
C SER A 52 -10.96 -0.73 9.59
N LYS A 53 -11.89 0.15 10.02
CA LYS A 53 -13.33 -0.11 9.98
C LYS A 53 -13.82 -0.45 8.59
N LEU A 54 -13.40 0.31 7.58
CA LEU A 54 -13.75 0.03 6.19
C LEU A 54 -13.13 -1.29 5.71
N LEU A 55 -11.84 -1.52 5.96
CA LEU A 55 -11.19 -2.72 5.48
C LEU A 55 -11.72 -4.00 6.16
N LYS A 56 -12.19 -3.88 7.42
CA LYS A 56 -12.84 -4.97 8.14
C LYS A 56 -14.09 -5.49 7.43
N THR A 57 -14.82 -4.64 6.71
CA THR A 57 -15.99 -5.12 5.94
C THR A 57 -15.58 -6.09 4.85
N TYR A 58 -14.44 -5.86 4.19
CA TYR A 58 -13.91 -6.77 3.16
C TYR A 58 -13.45 -8.10 3.74
N VAL A 59 -12.95 -8.09 4.98
CA VAL A 59 -12.59 -9.31 5.71
C VAL A 59 -13.86 -10.09 6.09
N ASP A 60 -14.85 -9.40 6.65
CA ASP A 60 -16.10 -10.03 7.12
C ASP A 60 -16.94 -10.60 5.97
N THR A 61 -16.77 -10.07 4.75
CA THR A 61 -17.38 -10.62 3.52
C THR A 61 -16.51 -11.66 2.81
N ASN A 62 -15.41 -12.12 3.43
CA ASN A 62 -14.44 -13.06 2.85
C ASN A 62 -13.85 -12.61 1.49
N ILE A 63 -13.74 -11.30 1.27
CA ILE A 63 -13.01 -10.76 0.12
C ILE A 63 -11.51 -10.80 0.41
N ILE A 64 -11.08 -10.44 1.63
CA ILE A 64 -9.65 -10.50 2.00
C ILE A 64 -9.38 -11.79 2.75
N ASP A 65 -8.57 -12.66 2.15
CA ASP A 65 -8.21 -13.99 2.63
C ASP A 65 -6.77 -14.38 2.22
N GLU A 66 -6.37 -15.64 2.47
CA GLU A 66 -5.04 -16.13 2.11
C GLU A 66 -4.73 -16.17 0.60
N ASN A 67 -5.72 -15.97 -0.28
CA ASN A 67 -5.55 -15.92 -1.73
C ASN A 67 -5.42 -14.48 -2.27
N THR A 68 -5.66 -13.49 -1.42
CA THR A 68 -5.68 -12.07 -1.79
C THR A 68 -4.29 -11.51 -2.05
N ILE A 69 -4.14 -10.77 -3.14
CA ILE A 69 -2.94 -10.00 -3.48
C ILE A 69 -3.24 -8.51 -3.31
N ILE A 70 -2.47 -7.80 -2.48
CA ILE A 70 -2.72 -6.39 -2.16
C ILE A 70 -1.62 -5.52 -2.76
N PHE A 71 -2.02 -4.50 -3.51
CA PHE A 71 -1.17 -3.40 -3.95
C PHE A 71 -1.49 -2.16 -3.11
N ALA A 72 -0.48 -1.54 -2.53
CA ALA A 72 -0.67 -0.38 -1.65
C ALA A 72 0.37 0.70 -1.98
N HIS A 73 -0.07 1.96 -2.05
CA HIS A 73 0.79 3.11 -2.36
C HIS A 73 0.98 4.05 -1.16
N SER A 74 2.18 4.60 -1.01
CA SER A 74 2.52 5.70 -0.08
C SER A 74 2.27 5.34 1.39
N ILE A 75 1.27 5.94 2.03
CA ILE A 75 0.89 5.62 3.43
C ILE A 75 0.21 4.25 3.58
N ALA A 76 -0.40 3.72 2.51
CA ALA A 76 -1.17 2.50 2.58
C ALA A 76 -0.34 1.25 2.93
N PRO A 77 0.93 1.10 2.51
CA PRO A 77 1.84 0.07 2.99
C PRO A 77 1.90 -0.10 4.51
N ILE A 78 2.15 0.97 5.28
CA ILE A 78 2.22 0.84 6.74
C ILE A 78 0.84 0.54 7.35
N PHE A 79 -0.21 1.15 6.80
CA PHE A 79 -1.58 0.83 7.18
C PHE A 79 -1.91 -0.66 7.00
N ILE A 80 -1.63 -1.24 5.83
CA ILE A 80 -1.98 -2.64 5.56
C ILE A 80 -1.13 -3.59 6.41
N CYS A 81 0.15 -3.29 6.60
CA CYS A 81 1.00 -4.06 7.51
C CYS A 81 0.43 -4.09 8.93
N LYS A 82 0.10 -2.92 9.48
CA LYS A 82 -0.52 -2.79 10.81
C LYS A 82 -1.84 -3.54 10.90
N PHE A 83 -2.73 -3.33 9.94
CA PHE A 83 -4.05 -3.94 9.90
C PHE A 83 -3.99 -5.47 9.88
N LEU A 84 -3.18 -6.05 9.00
CA LEU A 84 -3.06 -7.50 8.87
C LEU A 84 -2.48 -8.14 10.14
N VAL A 85 -1.48 -7.50 10.75
CA VAL A 85 -0.87 -8.00 11.99
C VAL A 85 -1.86 -7.94 13.17
N GLU A 86 -2.50 -6.79 13.39
CA GLU A 86 -3.42 -6.61 14.52
C GLU A 86 -4.64 -7.53 14.42
N ASN A 87 -5.14 -7.78 13.21
CA ASN A 87 -6.31 -8.63 12.97
C ASN A 87 -5.95 -10.10 12.68
N LYS A 88 -4.66 -10.45 12.64
CA LYS A 88 -4.14 -11.79 12.37
C LYS A 88 -4.60 -12.39 11.04
N ILE A 89 -4.67 -11.56 10.00
CA ILE A 89 -5.16 -11.93 8.67
C ILE A 89 -3.98 -12.28 7.79
N ARG A 90 -4.02 -13.44 7.14
CA ARG A 90 -3.02 -13.84 6.14
C ARG A 90 -3.47 -13.45 4.75
N VAL A 91 -2.51 -13.06 3.92
CA VAL A 91 -2.73 -12.74 2.50
C VAL A 91 -1.63 -13.37 1.65
N LYS A 92 -1.93 -13.57 0.37
CA LYS A 92 -1.02 -14.25 -0.56
C LYS A 92 0.24 -13.45 -0.84
N ARG A 93 0.07 -12.16 -1.14
CA ARG A 93 1.17 -11.26 -1.52
C ARG A 93 0.87 -9.82 -1.16
N LEU A 94 1.92 -9.09 -0.78
CA LEU A 94 1.93 -7.64 -0.68
C LEU A 94 2.85 -7.04 -1.74
N VAL A 95 2.35 -6.06 -2.49
CA VAL A 95 3.14 -5.22 -3.40
C VAL A 95 3.03 -3.79 -2.91
N LEU A 96 4.10 -3.29 -2.32
CA LEU A 96 4.11 -2.06 -1.53
C LEU A 96 4.96 -1.02 -2.25
N VAL A 97 4.33 0.09 -2.63
CA VAL A 97 4.96 1.14 -3.46
C VAL A 97 5.11 2.41 -2.62
N CYS A 98 6.33 2.91 -2.48
CA CYS A 98 6.70 4.08 -1.68
C CYS A 98 6.24 3.97 -0.21
N GLY A 99 6.42 2.79 0.38
CA GLY A 99 6.03 2.54 1.77
C GLY A 99 7.03 3.12 2.76
N PHE A 100 6.53 3.71 3.85
CA PHE A 100 7.34 4.28 4.91
C PHE A 100 6.66 4.09 6.28
N ASN A 101 7.42 4.21 7.36
CA ASN A 101 6.91 4.16 8.73
C ASN A 101 7.51 5.31 9.55
N ASN A 102 6.76 5.82 10.52
CA ASN A 102 7.22 6.87 11.44
C ASN A 102 7.83 8.12 10.76
N TYR A 103 7.23 8.57 9.65
CA TYR A 103 7.73 9.72 8.89
C TYR A 103 6.91 10.97 9.20
N LEU A 104 7.56 11.97 9.80
CA LEU A 104 6.93 13.21 10.29
C LEU A 104 7.77 14.44 9.91
N GLY A 105 7.18 15.62 10.00
CA GLY A 105 7.81 16.90 9.70
C GLY A 105 7.66 17.36 8.25
N ILE A 106 6.73 16.76 7.50
CA ILE A 106 6.35 17.26 6.16
C ILE A 106 5.50 18.52 6.33
N ASP A 107 4.34 18.33 6.95
CA ASP A 107 3.36 19.34 7.30
C ASP A 107 2.41 18.74 8.36
N LYS A 108 1.67 19.60 9.07
CA LYS A 108 0.79 19.18 10.17
C LYS A 108 -0.31 18.21 9.72
N ASP A 109 -0.84 18.38 8.52
CA ASP A 109 -1.95 17.57 8.02
C ASP A 109 -1.49 16.15 7.67
N TYR A 110 -0.37 16.01 6.94
CA TYR A 110 0.27 14.71 6.69
C TYR A 110 0.77 14.06 7.99
N ASP A 111 1.37 14.82 8.90
CA ASP A 111 1.88 14.30 10.17
C ASP A 111 0.75 13.69 11.00
N THR A 112 -0.41 14.37 11.09
CA THR A 112 -1.60 13.86 11.80
C THR A 112 -2.07 12.50 11.24
N VAL A 113 -2.05 12.34 9.92
CA VAL A 113 -2.40 11.08 9.27
C VAL A 113 -1.35 10.01 9.59
N ASN A 114 -0.07 10.33 9.38
CA ASN A 114 1.06 9.41 9.54
C ASN A 114 1.17 8.88 10.97
N GLU A 115 0.98 9.73 11.97
CA GLU A 115 0.96 9.34 13.39
C GLU A 115 -0.08 8.26 13.68
N SER A 116 -1.28 8.37 13.10
CA SER A 116 -2.32 7.36 13.33
C SER A 116 -1.98 5.98 12.72
N MET A 117 -1.22 5.99 11.62
CA MET A 117 -0.84 4.78 10.88
C MET A 117 0.42 4.11 11.42
N TYR A 118 1.19 4.80 12.26
CA TYR A 118 2.43 4.29 12.86
C TYR A 118 2.25 2.89 13.46
N PHE A 119 3.27 2.06 13.25
CA PHE A 119 3.30 0.69 13.75
C PHE A 119 4.70 0.30 14.22
N ASN A 120 4.84 -0.04 15.50
CA ASN A 120 6.12 -0.37 16.12
C ASN A 120 6.63 -1.78 15.77
N ASN A 121 5.74 -2.72 15.43
CA ASN A 121 6.08 -4.13 15.21
C ASN A 121 6.05 -4.51 13.72
N LEU A 122 6.54 -3.62 12.85
CA LEU A 122 6.44 -3.78 11.39
C LEU A 122 6.93 -5.15 10.89
N SER A 123 7.99 -5.71 11.47
CA SER A 123 8.54 -7.03 11.10
C SER A 123 7.55 -8.19 11.26
N ASP A 124 6.54 -8.05 12.13
CA ASP A 124 5.56 -9.12 12.40
C ASP A 124 4.71 -9.44 11.16
N ILE A 125 4.66 -8.54 10.16
CA ILE A 125 3.96 -8.79 8.90
C ILE A 125 4.43 -10.08 8.21
N LYS A 126 5.69 -10.47 8.41
CA LYS A 126 6.27 -11.70 7.84
C LYS A 126 5.55 -12.98 8.33
N ASN A 127 4.82 -12.93 9.45
CA ASN A 127 4.00 -14.04 9.94
C ASN A 127 2.66 -14.18 9.19
N TYR A 128 2.27 -13.14 8.44
CA TYR A 128 0.97 -13.00 7.79
C TYR A 128 1.07 -12.91 6.27
N CYS A 129 2.25 -12.59 5.74
CA CYS A 129 2.54 -12.68 4.31
C CYS A 129 4.00 -13.06 4.09
N SER A 130 4.25 -14.14 3.35
CA SER A 130 5.60 -14.61 3.02
C SER A 130 6.14 -14.03 1.71
N ASP A 131 5.28 -13.42 0.89
CA ASP A 131 5.63 -12.86 -0.41
C ASP A 131 5.36 -11.35 -0.39
N ILE A 132 6.40 -10.58 -0.08
CA ILE A 132 6.33 -9.13 0.04
C ILE A 132 7.31 -8.53 -0.96
N VAL A 133 6.81 -7.61 -1.79
CA VAL A 133 7.60 -6.90 -2.80
C VAL A 133 7.51 -5.42 -2.55
N CYS A 134 8.65 -4.74 -2.42
CA CYS A 134 8.67 -3.28 -2.22
C CYS A 134 9.20 -2.56 -3.46
N PHE A 135 8.58 -1.44 -3.81
CA PHE A 135 9.04 -0.48 -4.82
C PHE A 135 9.25 0.87 -4.15
N TYR A 136 10.35 1.54 -4.46
CA TYR A 136 10.67 2.88 -3.95
C TYR A 136 11.62 3.59 -4.90
N SER A 137 11.91 4.87 -4.68
CA SER A 137 12.81 5.64 -5.57
C SER A 137 13.93 6.34 -4.81
N ASP A 138 14.96 6.77 -5.53
CA ASP A 138 16.10 7.53 -4.98
C ASP A 138 15.86 9.04 -4.93
N ASN A 139 14.74 9.54 -5.46
CA ASN A 139 14.46 10.97 -5.60
C ASN A 139 13.00 11.34 -5.28
N ASP A 140 12.36 10.58 -4.40
CA ASP A 140 11.03 10.88 -3.90
C ASP A 140 10.99 12.29 -3.26
N PRO A 141 10.11 13.19 -3.72
CA PRO A 141 10.08 14.57 -3.25
C PRO A 141 9.39 14.76 -1.89
N TYR A 142 8.69 13.74 -1.37
CA TYR A 142 7.94 13.83 -0.11
C TYR A 142 8.59 13.00 1.00
N VAL A 143 9.07 11.80 0.67
CA VAL A 143 9.63 10.86 1.63
C VAL A 143 11.11 10.65 1.34
N LYS A 144 11.97 10.76 2.36
CA LYS A 144 13.41 10.52 2.16
C LYS A 144 13.68 9.07 1.77
N TYR A 145 14.62 8.89 0.86
CA TYR A 145 15.13 7.58 0.42
C TYR A 145 15.43 6.64 1.60
N GLU A 146 16.09 7.12 2.66
CA GLU A 146 16.44 6.28 3.80
C GLU A 146 15.21 5.71 4.52
N ALA A 147 14.11 6.47 4.60
CA ALA A 147 12.89 6.02 5.26
C ALA A 147 12.15 4.95 4.44
N GLU A 148 12.08 5.10 3.12
CA GLU A 148 11.50 4.08 2.24
C GLU A 148 12.36 2.82 2.22
N LYS A 149 13.68 2.99 2.18
CA LYS A 149 14.63 1.88 2.24
C LYS A 149 14.53 1.13 3.57
N GLU A 150 14.52 1.83 4.70
CA GLU A 150 14.39 1.21 6.03
C GLU A 150 13.09 0.42 6.16
N PHE A 151 11.97 0.96 5.65
CA PHE A 151 10.70 0.25 5.60
C PHE A 151 10.82 -1.05 4.79
N ALA A 152 11.39 -1.00 3.60
CA ALA A 152 11.56 -2.17 2.73
C ALA A 152 12.49 -3.22 3.36
N ASP A 153 13.68 -2.81 3.81
CA ASP A 153 14.67 -3.67 4.47
C ASP A 153 14.08 -4.40 5.70
N THR A 154 13.16 -3.74 6.42
CA THR A 154 12.51 -4.33 7.59
C THR A 154 11.64 -5.54 7.22
N ILE A 155 10.96 -5.51 6.07
CA ILE A 155 9.88 -6.46 5.75
C ILE A 155 10.21 -7.44 4.64
N THR A 156 11.20 -7.17 3.78
CA THR A 156 11.53 -8.08 2.67
C THR A 156 12.94 -7.85 2.12
N ASP A 157 13.55 -8.92 1.59
CA ASP A 157 14.76 -8.82 0.74
C ASP A 157 14.39 -8.60 -0.75
N ASN A 158 13.11 -8.71 -1.10
CA ASN A 158 12.62 -8.53 -2.47
C ASN A 158 12.11 -7.10 -2.66
N HIS A 159 13.06 -6.18 -2.87
CA HIS A 159 12.74 -4.77 -3.09
C HIS A 159 13.44 -4.20 -4.33
N ILE A 160 12.77 -3.28 -5.02
CA ILE A 160 13.18 -2.70 -6.29
C ILE A 160 13.23 -1.18 -6.14
N MET A 161 14.44 -0.62 -6.18
CA MET A 161 14.65 0.82 -6.22
C MET A 161 14.63 1.30 -7.67
N ILE A 162 13.76 2.25 -7.98
CA ILE A 162 13.64 2.87 -9.30
C ILE A 162 14.39 4.21 -9.26
N SER A 163 15.47 4.31 -10.04
CA SER A 163 16.22 5.57 -10.13
C SER A 163 15.40 6.63 -10.86
N GLY A 164 15.29 7.82 -10.28
CA GLY A 164 14.56 8.95 -10.87
C GLY A 164 13.03 8.80 -10.83
N GLY A 165 12.48 7.86 -10.06
CA GLY A 165 11.06 7.52 -10.05
C GLY A 165 10.11 8.52 -9.35
N GLY A 166 10.63 9.50 -8.60
CA GLY A 166 9.82 10.38 -7.77
C GLY A 166 8.99 9.60 -6.75
N HIS A 167 7.75 9.98 -6.48
CA HIS A 167 6.88 9.25 -5.54
C HIS A 167 6.11 8.09 -6.20
N LEU A 168 6.56 7.64 -7.39
CA LEU A 168 5.91 6.61 -8.20
C LEU A 168 4.39 6.87 -8.37
N ASN A 169 4.04 8.15 -8.49
CA ASN A 169 2.69 8.69 -8.58
C ASN A 169 2.49 9.40 -9.92
N SER A 170 1.27 9.85 -10.19
CA SER A 170 0.93 10.57 -11.42
C SER A 170 1.73 11.87 -11.62
N GLU A 171 2.05 12.60 -10.55
CA GLU A 171 2.92 13.80 -10.61
C GLU A 171 4.35 13.46 -11.07
N SER A 172 4.79 12.22 -10.83
CA SER A 172 6.08 11.68 -11.28
C SER A 172 5.97 10.91 -12.62
N GLY A 173 4.82 10.97 -13.30
CA GLY A 173 4.58 10.30 -14.59
C GLY A 173 3.99 8.89 -14.52
N TYR A 174 3.66 8.38 -13.32
CA TYR A 174 3.12 7.03 -13.13
C TYR A 174 1.59 7.03 -13.12
N THR A 175 0.99 7.36 -14.27
CA THR A 175 -0.43 7.04 -14.56
C THR A 175 -0.61 5.61 -15.06
N GLU A 176 0.48 5.01 -15.54
CA GLU A 176 0.62 3.59 -15.88
C GLU A 176 1.90 3.08 -15.20
N PHE A 177 1.91 1.82 -14.77
CA PHE A 177 3.07 1.22 -14.10
C PHE A 177 3.18 -0.26 -14.45
N ALA A 178 3.70 -0.55 -15.65
CA ALA A 178 3.68 -1.88 -16.24
C ALA A 178 4.48 -2.93 -15.44
N GLU A 179 5.49 -2.52 -14.68
CA GLU A 179 6.28 -3.39 -13.81
C GLU A 179 5.42 -4.10 -12.75
N LEU A 180 4.34 -3.45 -12.29
CA LEU A 180 3.41 -4.03 -11.32
C LEU A 180 2.66 -5.25 -11.89
N LEU A 181 2.50 -5.34 -13.21
CA LEU A 181 1.81 -6.46 -13.87
C LEU A 181 2.53 -7.80 -13.70
N LYS A 182 3.82 -7.79 -13.35
CA LYS A 182 4.58 -9.02 -13.02
C LYS A 182 4.04 -9.72 -11.77
N TYR A 183 3.27 -9.01 -10.94
CA TYR A 183 2.77 -9.51 -9.67
C TYR A 183 1.27 -9.80 -9.67
N VAL A 184 0.62 -9.61 -10.83
CA VAL A 184 -0.76 -10.02 -11.11
C VAL A 184 -0.78 -11.49 -11.48
#